data_AF-A0A849RVE6-F1
#
_entry.id   AF-A0A849RVE6-F1
#
_cell.length_a   1.000
_cell.length_b   1.000
_cell.length_c   1.000
_cell.angle_alpha   90.00
_cell.angle_beta   90.00
_cell.angle_gamma   90.00
#
_symmetry.space_group_name_H-M   'P 1'
#
loop_
_entity.id
_entity.type
_entity.pdbx_description
1 polymer ?
#
loop_
_entity_poly.entity_id
_entity_poly.type
_entity_poly.pdbx_seq_one_letter_code
_entity_poly.pdbx_strand_id
1 'polypeptide(L)'
;MNETTRVGFYGKLPIVGDFVSRGLPNDFIQSWDSWLQRAIAASQETLAEQWLQRYLTSPIWRFALSPGLCGDKAIAGIVMPSVDKVGRYYPLTVAVVLDGKPPLPLLFSLGKVWFEQLEDAAWSGLQGTMDMAGFDQLIQSIPVLNVPTPDAVVLPTAGKNFFYTQLANNEQLGDAFTRLNAQVLDSLMPGYSLWSSEGAEQIPAALVACEGLPPVGSYASFLCGPTPPDPISIPMPTPPTAETVPEPQSLSSILAADKPALPLSWRSWAITHTGKRRKHNEDSLLDRPDVGLWVVADGMGGHKAGDVASQLIVKTLNDLLPIEPFGDYVKKVENYLQNVNTQLRQLAAMEYSGQLVGSTVVALVCGPENCAFLWAGDSRLYRLRDHKLTQLTEDHCADNDPNSSAWSVKSSNIITRAVGADSLLELGLEETDVLPDDIFLLCSDGLDKEMSLNEIEHIMQTQACPDIAEALVKEVLARGARDNVTVIVITQE
;
A
#
# COMPACT_ATOMS: atom_id res chain seq x y z
N MET A 1 11.24 16.78 35.64
CA MET A 1 11.40 17.40 34.32
C MET A 1 10.79 16.44 33.33
N ASN A 2 9.76 16.83 32.58
CA ASN A 2 9.17 15.98 31.56
C ASN A 2 10.25 15.77 30.49
N GLU A 3 10.90 14.60 30.49
CA GLU A 3 11.67 14.16 29.34
C GLU A 3 10.71 14.13 28.16
N THR A 4 10.97 15.00 27.18
CA THR A 4 10.18 15.05 25.96
C THR A 4 10.40 13.72 25.25
N THR A 5 9.36 12.88 25.23
CA THR A 5 9.34 11.65 24.44
C THR A 5 9.77 11.98 23.03
N ARG A 6 10.82 11.33 22.54
CA ARG A 6 11.41 11.55 21.21
C ARG A 6 12.00 10.26 20.69
N VAL A 7 12.10 10.16 19.37
CA VAL A 7 12.84 9.05 18.74
C VAL A 7 14.33 9.21 19.06
N GLY A 8 14.96 8.10 19.41
CA GLY A 8 16.37 8.01 19.72
C GLY A 8 17.01 6.81 19.03
N PHE A 9 18.32 6.68 19.17
CA PHE A 9 19.08 5.60 18.55
C PHE A 9 20.25 5.14 19.40
N TYR A 10 20.62 3.88 19.23
CA TYR A 10 21.73 3.22 19.89
C TYR A 10 22.36 2.19 18.96
N GLY A 11 23.70 2.06 18.97
CA GLY A 11 24.40 1.02 18.22
C GLY A 11 25.57 1.58 17.44
N LYS A 12 25.81 1.07 16.23
CA LYS A 12 26.93 1.51 15.37
C LYS A 12 26.45 2.19 14.11
N LEU A 13 27.29 3.10 13.61
CA LEU A 13 27.11 3.82 12.35
C LEU A 13 28.45 3.86 11.60
N PRO A 14 28.47 3.76 10.26
CA PRO A 14 29.70 3.76 9.46
C PRO A 14 30.55 5.03 9.62
N ILE A 15 29.94 6.13 10.05
CA ILE A 15 30.61 7.43 10.23
C ILE A 15 31.32 7.57 11.59
N VAL A 16 30.97 6.77 12.60
CA VAL A 16 31.53 6.84 13.96
C VAL A 16 32.39 5.60 14.22
N GLY A 17 33.52 5.77 14.91
CA GLY A 17 34.42 4.68 15.25
C GLY A 17 34.09 3.95 16.57
N ASP A 18 32.96 4.26 17.19
CA ASP A 18 32.51 3.69 18.47
C ASP A 18 30.96 3.69 18.55
N PHE A 19 30.41 3.17 19.64
CA PHE A 19 28.96 3.18 19.87
C PHE A 19 28.40 4.60 19.92
N VAL A 20 27.23 4.77 19.30
CA VAL A 20 26.42 5.99 19.39
C VAL A 20 25.22 5.76 20.30
N SER A 21 24.84 6.80 21.04
CA SER A 21 23.65 6.81 21.90
C SER A 21 23.08 8.22 22.01
N ARG A 22 21.81 8.37 21.62
CA ARG A 22 21.05 9.62 21.70
C ARG A 22 19.57 9.33 21.93
N GLY A 23 18.94 10.09 22.83
CA GLY A 23 17.48 10.11 22.97
C GLY A 23 16.84 8.87 23.60
N LEU A 24 17.62 7.85 24.00
CA LEU A 24 17.11 6.63 24.63
C LEU A 24 17.52 6.55 26.12
N PRO A 25 16.63 6.05 27.02
CA PRO A 25 16.94 5.87 28.43
C PRO A 25 18.06 4.86 28.69
N ASN A 26 18.82 5.08 29.77
CA ASN A 26 19.96 4.22 30.13
C ASN A 26 19.54 2.80 30.56
N ASP A 27 18.41 2.67 31.25
CA ASP A 27 17.86 1.37 31.68
C ASP A 27 17.43 0.50 30.49
N PHE A 28 16.84 1.12 29.46
CA PHE A 28 16.61 0.47 28.17
C PHE A 28 17.91 0.00 27.55
N ILE A 29 18.87 0.91 27.35
CA ILE A 29 20.13 0.60 26.67
C ILE A 29 20.87 -0.54 27.36
N GLN A 30 20.96 -0.54 28.70
CA GLN A 30 21.64 -1.61 29.44
C GLN A 30 21.01 -2.98 29.22
N SER A 31 19.68 -3.06 29.29
CA SER A 31 18.95 -4.31 29.11
C SER A 31 19.03 -4.80 27.66
N TRP A 32 18.86 -3.86 26.71
CA TRP A 32 18.87 -4.12 25.28
C TRP A 32 20.24 -4.55 24.77
N ASP A 33 21.31 -3.82 25.12
CA ASP A 33 22.68 -4.13 24.71
C ASP A 33 23.14 -5.47 25.28
N SER A 34 22.84 -5.75 26.56
CA SER A 34 23.17 -7.03 27.20
C SER A 34 22.51 -8.23 26.51
N TRP A 35 21.27 -8.07 26.03
CA TRP A 35 20.62 -9.09 25.22
C TRP A 35 21.24 -9.19 23.83
N LEU A 36 21.39 -8.06 23.13
CA LEU A 36 21.82 -8.03 21.74
C LEU A 36 23.27 -8.53 21.56
N GLN A 37 24.17 -8.21 22.48
CA GLN A 37 25.54 -8.76 22.49
C GLN A 37 25.55 -10.28 22.58
N ARG A 38 24.74 -10.86 23.47
CA ARG A 38 24.63 -12.32 23.62
C ARG A 38 23.96 -12.96 22.41
N ALA A 39 22.95 -12.31 21.83
CA ALA A 39 22.27 -12.75 20.63
C ALA A 39 23.21 -12.79 19.41
N ILE A 40 24.04 -11.74 19.24
CA ILE A 40 25.08 -11.69 18.21
C ILE A 40 26.10 -12.81 18.43
N ALA A 41 26.64 -12.95 19.64
CA ALA A 41 27.62 -13.98 19.95
C ALA A 41 27.07 -15.40 19.68
N ALA A 42 25.84 -15.69 20.09
CA ALA A 42 25.18 -16.96 19.82
C ALA A 42 24.94 -17.18 18.32
N SER A 43 24.57 -16.14 17.57
CA SER A 43 24.42 -16.25 16.11
C SER A 43 25.75 -16.47 15.38
N GLN A 44 26.84 -15.88 15.86
CA GLN A 44 28.19 -16.12 15.33
C GLN A 44 28.63 -17.57 15.54
N GLU A 45 28.38 -18.11 16.74
CA GLU A 45 28.64 -19.50 17.05
C GLU A 45 27.81 -20.45 16.17
N THR A 46 26.53 -20.12 15.98
CA THR A 46 25.58 -20.96 15.21
C THR A 46 25.85 -20.94 13.71
N LEU A 47 26.11 -19.76 13.13
CA LEU A 47 26.28 -19.58 11.68
C LEU A 47 27.73 -19.70 11.21
N ALA A 48 28.69 -19.65 12.14
CA ALA A 48 30.12 -19.77 11.89
C ALA A 48 30.57 -18.91 10.69
N GLU A 49 31.18 -19.51 9.67
CA GLU A 49 31.71 -18.80 8.49
C GLU A 49 30.64 -18.06 7.67
N GLN A 50 29.36 -18.47 7.76
CA GLN A 50 28.26 -17.83 7.05
C GLN A 50 27.73 -16.59 7.76
N TRP A 51 28.14 -16.37 9.02
CA TRP A 51 27.57 -15.32 9.87
C TRP A 51 27.65 -13.94 9.22
N LEU A 52 28.81 -13.55 8.69
CA LEU A 52 29.01 -12.21 8.15
C LEU A 52 28.10 -11.94 6.96
N GLN A 53 27.99 -12.90 6.03
CA GLN A 53 27.12 -12.77 4.87
C GLN A 53 25.66 -12.64 5.32
N ARG A 54 25.20 -13.52 6.21
CA ARG A 54 23.81 -13.52 6.71
C ARG A 54 23.49 -12.26 7.50
N TYR A 55 24.45 -11.77 8.29
CA TYR A 55 24.32 -10.52 9.01
C TYR A 55 24.13 -9.34 8.06
N LEU A 56 24.96 -9.21 7.01
CA LEU A 56 24.88 -8.09 6.06
C LEU A 56 23.63 -8.13 5.17
N THR A 57 23.08 -9.31 4.90
CA THR A 57 21.86 -9.49 4.11
C THR A 57 20.61 -9.69 4.96
N SER A 58 20.71 -9.55 6.29
CA SER A 58 19.57 -9.68 7.20
C SER A 58 18.60 -8.53 6.95
N PRO A 59 17.28 -8.78 7.01
CA PRO A 59 16.31 -7.73 6.85
C PRO A 59 16.29 -6.80 8.06
N ILE A 60 15.59 -5.68 7.90
CA ILE A 60 15.24 -4.81 9.01
C ILE A 60 14.12 -5.48 9.82
N TRP A 61 14.26 -5.44 11.14
CA TRP A 61 13.26 -5.95 12.07
C TRP A 61 12.60 -4.81 12.82
N ARG A 62 11.30 -4.64 12.64
CA ARG A 62 10.42 -3.81 13.47
C ARG A 62 10.17 -4.55 14.77
N PHE A 63 10.13 -3.86 15.90
CA PHE A 63 9.86 -4.46 17.20
C PHE A 63 8.98 -3.57 18.09
N ALA A 64 8.28 -4.21 19.02
CA ALA A 64 7.60 -3.57 20.13
C ALA A 64 7.77 -4.40 21.40
N LEU A 65 8.08 -3.75 22.52
CA LEU A 65 8.36 -4.36 23.82
C LEU A 65 7.33 -3.89 24.84
N SER A 66 6.79 -4.84 25.62
CA SER A 66 5.92 -4.51 26.74
C SER A 66 6.72 -3.80 27.85
N PRO A 67 6.06 -2.94 28.66
CA PRO A 67 6.67 -2.39 29.87
C PRO A 67 7.25 -3.50 30.76
N GLY A 68 8.43 -3.25 31.34
CA GLY A 68 9.13 -4.18 32.23
C GLY A 68 10.16 -5.09 31.53
N LEU A 69 10.19 -5.17 30.19
CA LEU A 69 11.19 -5.99 29.48
C LEU A 69 12.55 -5.30 29.38
N CYS A 70 12.57 -4.04 28.98
CA CYS A 70 13.79 -3.24 28.83
C CYS A 70 13.56 -1.84 29.41
N GLY A 71 13.12 -1.79 30.67
CA GLY A 71 12.73 -0.57 31.38
C GLY A 71 11.23 -0.52 31.68
N ASP A 72 10.82 0.50 32.43
CA ASP A 72 9.46 0.60 33.00
C ASP A 72 8.37 0.98 31.98
N LYS A 73 8.76 1.42 30.78
CA LYS A 73 7.86 1.88 29.71
C LYS A 73 7.88 0.93 28.52
N ALA A 74 6.82 0.96 27.72
CA ALA A 74 6.78 0.26 26.44
C ALA A 74 7.74 0.94 25.46
N ILE A 75 8.32 0.19 24.53
CA ILE A 75 9.28 0.71 23.56
C ILE A 75 8.96 0.10 22.20
N ALA A 76 9.03 0.90 21.14
CA ALA A 76 8.90 0.41 19.77
C ALA A 76 9.97 1.02 18.88
N GLY A 77 10.37 0.30 17.84
CA GLY A 77 11.42 0.75 16.95
C GLY A 77 11.84 -0.29 15.94
N ILE A 78 12.99 -0.06 15.34
CA ILE A 78 13.63 -0.99 14.40
C ILE A 78 15.02 -1.37 14.88
N VAL A 79 15.46 -2.54 14.46
CA VAL A 79 16.86 -2.97 14.53
C VAL A 79 17.30 -3.47 13.16
N MET A 80 18.49 -3.08 12.75
CA MET A 80 19.05 -3.49 11.46
C MET A 80 20.56 -3.72 11.53
N PRO A 81 21.12 -4.52 10.60
CA PRO A 81 22.56 -4.71 10.50
C PRO A 81 23.31 -3.39 10.30
N SER A 82 24.47 -3.26 10.96
CA SER A 82 25.31 -2.07 10.86
C SER A 82 26.78 -2.40 11.19
N VAL A 83 27.66 -1.46 10.86
CA VAL A 83 29.10 -1.53 11.05
C VAL A 83 29.63 -0.15 11.43
N ASP A 84 30.62 -0.09 12.31
CA ASP A 84 31.32 1.18 12.58
C ASP A 84 32.40 1.48 11.53
N LYS A 85 32.95 2.70 11.61
CA LYS A 85 34.06 3.16 10.75
C LYS A 85 35.28 2.24 10.76
N VAL A 86 35.46 1.44 11.81
CA VAL A 86 36.62 0.55 12.01
C VAL A 86 36.32 -0.87 11.53
N GLY A 87 35.10 -1.14 11.03
CA GLY A 87 34.70 -2.45 10.50
C GLY A 87 34.20 -3.43 11.55
N ARG A 88 33.86 -2.98 12.76
CA ARG A 88 33.31 -3.85 13.81
C ARG A 88 31.79 -3.87 13.71
N TYR A 89 31.22 -5.01 13.38
CA TYR A 89 29.78 -5.22 13.19
C TYR A 89 29.00 -5.19 14.50
N TYR A 90 27.92 -4.41 14.52
CA TYR A 90 26.93 -4.37 15.61
C TYR A 90 25.69 -3.63 15.09
N PRO A 91 24.45 -4.11 15.36
CA PRO A 91 23.24 -3.52 14.80
C PRO A 91 23.03 -2.06 15.19
N LEU A 92 22.32 -1.33 14.34
CA LEU A 92 21.73 -0.05 14.69
C LEU A 92 20.31 -0.28 15.20
N THR A 93 19.98 0.31 16.34
CA THR A 93 18.62 0.38 16.89
C THR A 93 18.15 1.83 16.82
N VAL A 94 16.97 2.04 16.25
CA VAL A 94 16.24 3.33 16.29
C VAL A 94 14.91 3.07 16.95
N ALA A 95 14.59 3.77 18.02
CA ALA A 95 13.44 3.46 18.85
C ALA A 95 12.84 4.70 19.52
N VAL A 96 11.61 4.53 20.00
CA VAL A 96 10.91 5.50 20.83
C VAL A 96 10.40 4.82 22.09
N VAL A 97 10.52 5.53 23.20
CA VAL A 97 9.85 5.15 24.44
C VAL A 97 8.41 5.62 24.35
N LEU A 98 7.46 4.72 24.52
CA LEU A 98 6.05 5.05 24.40
C LEU A 98 5.51 5.50 25.76
N ASP A 99 4.62 6.48 25.73
CA ASP A 99 3.88 6.87 26.91
C ASP A 99 2.69 5.94 27.15
N GLY A 100 2.44 5.59 28.41
CA GLY A 100 1.38 4.66 28.78
C GLY A 100 1.72 3.19 28.50
N LYS A 101 0.68 2.39 28.27
CA LYS A 101 0.77 0.96 27.96
C LYS A 101 -0.01 0.67 26.68
N PRO A 102 0.48 1.12 25.51
CA PRO A 102 -0.25 0.93 24.27
C PRO A 102 -0.36 -0.57 23.94
N PRO A 103 -1.49 -1.02 23.36
CA PRO A 103 -1.61 -2.40 22.92
C PRO A 103 -0.61 -2.67 21.78
N LEU A 104 0.38 -3.55 22.00
CA LEU A 104 1.50 -3.69 21.06
C LEU A 104 1.09 -4.07 19.63
N PRO A 105 0.13 -4.98 19.39
CA PRO A 105 -0.33 -5.30 18.03
C PRO A 105 -0.82 -4.09 17.24
N LEU A 106 -1.44 -3.10 17.90
CA LEU A 106 -1.90 -1.88 17.22
C LEU A 106 -0.76 -1.03 16.69
N LEU A 107 0.44 -1.11 17.28
CA LEU A 107 1.61 -0.38 16.79
C LEU A 107 1.97 -0.83 15.37
N PHE A 108 1.84 -2.12 15.07
CA PHE A 108 2.14 -2.66 13.74
C PHE A 108 1.03 -2.38 12.72
N SER A 109 -0.24 -2.34 13.17
CA SER A 109 -1.37 -2.02 12.28
C SER A 109 -1.45 -0.53 11.95
N LEU A 110 -1.32 0.35 12.95
CA LEU A 110 -1.49 1.80 12.78
C LEU A 110 -0.17 2.54 12.52
N GLY A 111 0.96 1.97 12.94
CA GLY A 111 2.28 2.60 12.86
C GLY A 111 3.07 2.27 11.60
N LYS A 112 2.44 1.72 10.55
CA LYS A 112 3.14 1.30 9.32
C LYS A 112 4.02 2.42 8.74
N VAL A 113 3.42 3.57 8.44
CA VAL A 113 4.11 4.75 7.88
C VAL A 113 5.21 5.25 8.82
N TRP A 114 5.00 5.14 10.14
CA TRP A 114 6.00 5.54 11.12
C TRP A 114 7.22 4.60 11.12
N PHE A 115 7.01 3.29 11.02
CA PHE A 115 8.12 2.34 10.88
C PHE A 115 8.89 2.54 9.56
N GLU A 116 8.20 2.79 8.44
CA GLU A 116 8.83 3.11 7.16
C GLU A 116 9.74 4.34 7.28
N GLN A 117 9.30 5.39 7.99
CA GLN A 117 10.14 6.57 8.27
C GLN A 117 11.39 6.25 9.10
N LEU A 118 11.29 5.34 10.10
CA LEU A 118 12.46 4.88 10.84
C LEU A 118 13.45 4.14 9.95
N GLU A 119 12.94 3.28 9.06
CA GLU A 119 13.72 2.46 8.14
C GLU A 119 14.49 3.33 7.15
N ASP A 120 13.80 4.29 6.52
CA ASP A 120 14.41 5.25 5.59
C ASP A 120 15.50 6.09 6.27
N ALA A 121 15.24 6.55 7.50
CA ALA A 121 16.19 7.35 8.25
C ALA A 121 17.43 6.51 8.63
N ALA A 122 17.23 5.30 9.15
CA ALA A 122 18.32 4.39 9.51
C ALA A 122 19.16 3.99 8.30
N TRP A 123 18.52 3.68 7.16
CA TRP A 123 19.19 3.39 5.89
C TRP A 123 20.04 4.58 5.42
N SER A 124 19.49 5.80 5.46
CA SER A 124 20.22 7.03 5.13
C SER A 124 21.48 7.21 5.98
N GLY A 125 21.41 6.87 7.27
CA GLY A 125 22.55 6.90 8.19
C GLY A 125 23.67 5.90 7.82
N LEU A 126 23.33 4.77 7.21
CA LEU A 126 24.29 3.73 6.79
C LEU A 126 25.01 4.06 5.48
N GLN A 127 24.42 4.89 4.61
CA GLN A 127 25.08 5.31 3.37
C GLN A 127 26.34 6.17 3.62
N GLY A 128 26.48 6.72 4.83
CA GLY A 128 27.67 7.49 5.23
C GLY A 128 27.83 8.84 4.53
N THR A 129 26.77 9.32 3.86
CA THR A 129 26.72 10.62 3.17
C THR A 129 26.41 11.79 4.11
N MET A 130 25.87 11.49 5.29
CA MET A 130 25.45 12.46 6.31
C MET A 130 26.36 12.41 7.54
N ASP A 131 26.61 13.56 8.18
CA ASP A 131 27.33 13.60 9.43
C ASP A 131 26.44 13.25 10.65
N MET A 132 27.03 13.13 11.83
CA MET A 132 26.27 12.75 13.04
C MET A 132 25.17 13.77 13.36
N ALA A 133 25.45 15.07 13.20
CA ALA A 133 24.50 16.12 13.53
C ALA A 133 23.28 16.07 12.59
N GLY A 134 23.50 15.87 11.29
CA GLY A 134 22.44 15.65 10.32
C GLY A 134 21.62 14.40 10.63
N PHE A 135 22.29 13.30 11.01
CA PHE A 135 21.58 12.06 11.35
C PHE A 135 20.70 12.24 12.59
N ASP A 136 21.21 12.88 13.65
CA ASP A 136 20.43 13.19 14.85
C ASP A 136 19.24 14.10 14.52
N GLN A 137 19.42 15.09 13.64
CA GLN A 137 18.33 15.96 13.19
C GLN A 137 17.26 15.20 12.38
N LEU A 138 17.69 14.28 11.50
CA LEU A 138 16.78 13.43 10.73
C LEU A 138 15.94 12.55 11.66
N ILE A 139 16.57 11.89 12.64
CA ILE A 139 15.86 11.08 13.63
C ILE A 139 14.89 11.92 14.46
N GLN A 140 15.30 13.12 14.88
CA GLN A 140 14.44 14.03 15.65
C GLN A 140 13.27 14.62 14.84
N SER A 141 13.34 14.58 13.50
CA SER A 141 12.24 15.03 12.63
C SER A 141 11.07 14.04 12.58
N ILE A 142 11.31 12.79 12.98
CA ILE A 142 10.30 11.73 12.96
C ILE A 142 9.34 11.97 14.13
N PRO A 143 8.01 12.04 13.85
CA PRO A 143 7.03 12.26 14.90
C PRO A 143 7.04 11.09 15.89
N VAL A 144 6.67 11.38 17.15
CA VAL A 144 6.46 10.33 18.14
C VAL A 144 5.18 9.57 17.81
N LEU A 145 5.28 8.25 17.73
CA LEU A 145 4.14 7.38 17.55
C LEU A 145 3.21 7.48 18.77
N ASN A 146 1.99 7.96 18.54
CA ASN A 146 0.96 8.03 19.56
C ASN A 146 -0.18 7.08 19.21
N VAL A 147 -0.28 5.97 19.94
CA VAL A 147 -1.37 5.02 19.79
C VAL A 147 -2.37 5.20 20.93
N PRO A 148 -3.67 5.38 20.63
CA PRO A 148 -4.71 5.49 21.65
C PRO A 148 -4.68 4.29 22.60
N THR A 149 -4.26 4.54 23.83
CA THR A 149 -4.26 3.56 24.90
C THR A 149 -5.65 3.55 25.53
N PRO A 150 -6.44 2.48 25.38
CA PRO A 150 -7.72 2.39 26.07
C PRO A 150 -7.50 2.22 27.58
N ASP A 151 -8.53 2.48 28.36
CA ASP A 151 -8.53 2.12 29.78
C ASP A 151 -8.24 0.63 29.94
N ALA A 152 -7.44 0.27 30.95
CA ALA A 152 -7.04 -1.10 31.19
C ALA A 152 -8.27 -2.00 31.38
N VAL A 153 -8.52 -2.90 30.44
CA VAL A 153 -9.55 -3.91 30.56
C VAL A 153 -8.96 -5.10 31.31
N VAL A 154 -9.39 -5.31 32.54
CA VAL A 154 -9.04 -6.50 33.31
C VAL A 154 -9.94 -7.64 32.84
N LEU A 155 -9.33 -8.67 32.23
CA LEU A 155 -10.05 -9.89 31.90
C LEU A 155 -10.46 -10.60 33.21
N PRO A 156 -11.73 -11.02 33.36
CA PRO A 156 -12.14 -11.77 34.53
C PRO A 156 -11.37 -13.08 34.62
N THR A 157 -10.69 -13.32 35.74
CA THR A 157 -9.89 -14.53 36.00
C THR A 157 -10.72 -15.80 36.19
N ALA A 158 -12.05 -15.68 36.31
CA ALA A 158 -12.98 -16.81 36.35
C ALA A 158 -14.38 -16.39 35.86
N GLY A 159 -14.93 -17.11 34.88
CA GLY A 159 -16.26 -16.85 34.32
C GLY A 159 -16.25 -16.82 32.79
N LYS A 160 -17.40 -17.11 32.16
CA LYS A 160 -17.57 -17.37 30.72
C LYS A 160 -16.82 -16.39 29.81
N ASN A 161 -16.07 -16.90 28.84
CA ASN A 161 -15.38 -16.17 27.77
C ASN A 161 -16.39 -15.43 26.86
N PHE A 162 -16.92 -14.30 27.34
CA PHE A 162 -17.89 -13.49 26.62
C PHE A 162 -17.32 -12.07 26.47
N PHE A 163 -16.99 -11.70 25.24
CA PHE A 163 -16.42 -10.41 24.89
C PHE A 163 -17.48 -9.57 24.20
N TYR A 164 -17.62 -8.32 24.63
CA TYR A 164 -18.48 -7.34 24.01
C TYR A 164 -17.72 -6.02 23.91
N THR A 165 -17.68 -5.46 22.71
CA THR A 165 -17.26 -4.08 22.48
C THR A 165 -18.30 -3.42 21.60
N GLN A 166 -18.64 -2.18 21.92
CA GLN A 166 -19.51 -1.39 21.07
C GLN A 166 -18.67 -0.75 19.97
N LEU A 167 -19.08 -0.96 18.72
CA LEU A 167 -18.49 -0.30 17.56
C LEU A 167 -19.42 0.83 17.11
N ALA A 168 -18.85 1.93 16.63
CA ALA A 168 -19.61 2.97 15.95
C ALA A 168 -20.12 2.48 14.60
N ASN A 169 -19.28 1.72 13.88
CA ASN A 169 -19.59 1.08 12.62
C ASN A 169 -18.67 -0.15 12.43
N ASN A 170 -18.88 -0.92 11.36
CA ASN A 170 -18.11 -2.13 11.08
C ASN A 170 -16.69 -1.86 10.53
N GLU A 171 -16.38 -0.63 10.13
CA GLU A 171 -15.00 -0.26 9.71
C GLU A 171 -14.02 -0.42 10.86
N GLN A 172 -14.50 -0.28 12.10
CA GLN A 172 -13.71 -0.49 13.32
C GLN A 172 -13.45 -1.97 13.65
N LEU A 173 -13.95 -2.93 12.86
CA LEU A 173 -13.76 -4.36 13.15
C LEU A 173 -12.28 -4.75 13.16
N GLY A 174 -11.48 -4.27 12.22
CA GLY A 174 -10.04 -4.57 12.17
C GLY A 174 -9.31 -4.11 13.44
N ASP A 175 -9.59 -2.88 13.86
CA ASP A 175 -9.08 -2.31 15.11
C ASP A 175 -9.61 -3.06 16.34
N ALA A 176 -10.88 -3.44 16.35
CA ALA A 176 -11.51 -4.18 17.43
C ALA A 176 -10.89 -5.57 17.60
N PHE A 177 -10.66 -6.31 16.51
CA PHE A 177 -9.95 -7.58 16.55
C PHE A 177 -8.49 -7.42 16.96
N THR A 178 -7.81 -6.36 16.49
CA THR A 178 -6.43 -6.08 16.89
C THR A 178 -6.32 -5.79 18.39
N ARG A 179 -7.29 -5.05 18.95
CA ARG A 179 -7.40 -4.78 20.39
C ARG A 179 -7.71 -6.05 21.19
N LEU A 180 -8.61 -6.89 20.70
CA LEU A 180 -8.91 -8.18 21.33
C LEU A 180 -7.66 -9.09 21.35
N ASN A 181 -6.93 -9.16 20.24
CA ASN A 181 -5.67 -9.91 20.16
C ASN A 181 -4.65 -9.40 21.16
N ALA A 182 -4.52 -8.08 21.32
CA ALA A 182 -3.64 -7.50 22.33
C ALA A 182 -4.04 -7.93 23.75
N GLN A 183 -5.33 -7.89 24.09
CA GLN A 183 -5.82 -8.34 25.41
C GLN A 183 -5.58 -9.84 25.64
N VAL A 184 -5.76 -10.67 24.61
CA VAL A 184 -5.47 -12.10 24.68
C VAL A 184 -3.97 -12.34 24.91
N LEU A 185 -3.10 -11.63 24.18
CA LEU A 185 -1.65 -11.72 24.37
C LEU A 185 -1.22 -11.25 25.76
N ASP A 186 -1.74 -10.12 26.24
CA ASP A 186 -1.47 -9.60 27.58
C ASP A 186 -1.89 -10.61 28.68
N SER A 187 -2.98 -11.37 28.44
CA SER A 187 -3.45 -12.42 29.35
C SER A 187 -2.62 -13.69 29.32
N LEU A 188 -2.07 -14.05 28.16
CA LEU A 188 -1.28 -15.26 27.97
C LEU A 188 0.19 -15.05 28.36
N MET A 189 0.71 -13.85 28.12
CA MET A 189 2.11 -13.48 28.32
C MET A 189 2.17 -12.13 29.06
N PRO A 190 2.42 -12.13 30.40
CA PRO A 190 2.44 -10.91 31.21
C PRO A 190 3.51 -9.88 30.80
N GLY A 191 4.51 -10.31 30.04
CA GLY A 191 5.48 -9.44 29.36
C GLY A 191 5.98 -10.12 28.08
N TYR A 192 5.80 -9.47 26.94
CA TYR A 192 6.12 -10.02 25.63
C TYR A 192 6.71 -8.97 24.69
N SER A 193 7.39 -9.47 23.67
CA SER A 193 7.87 -8.69 22.55
C SER A 193 7.24 -9.18 21.25
N LEU A 194 6.94 -8.25 20.36
CA LEU A 194 6.50 -8.49 18.99
C LEU A 194 7.57 -8.02 18.03
N TRP A 195 7.77 -8.79 16.96
CA TRP A 195 8.77 -8.52 15.94
C TRP A 195 8.17 -8.77 14.58
N SER A 196 8.36 -7.85 13.64
CA SER A 196 7.98 -8.09 12.25
C SER A 196 9.08 -7.68 11.28
N SER A 197 9.10 -8.34 10.13
CA SER A 197 9.99 -8.00 9.03
C SER A 197 9.28 -8.27 7.71
N GLU A 198 9.52 -7.41 6.72
CA GLU A 198 9.08 -7.63 5.34
C GLU A 198 9.94 -8.67 4.62
N GLY A 199 11.02 -9.12 5.27
CA GLY A 199 11.95 -10.09 4.72
C GLY A 199 13.05 -9.46 3.89
N ALA A 200 13.81 -10.30 3.21
CA ALA A 200 14.87 -9.95 2.27
C ALA A 200 14.83 -10.94 1.09
N GLU A 201 15.69 -10.77 0.10
CA GLU A 201 15.71 -11.57 -1.14
C GLU A 201 15.62 -13.10 -0.93
N GLN A 202 16.14 -13.62 0.18
CA GLN A 202 16.12 -15.04 0.55
C GLN A 202 15.43 -15.33 1.89
N ILE A 203 14.76 -14.33 2.46
CA ILE A 203 14.20 -14.38 3.82
C ILE A 203 12.74 -13.97 3.72
N PRO A 204 11.77 -14.85 4.02
CA PRO A 204 10.36 -14.49 3.92
C PRO A 204 10.00 -13.47 5.02
N ALA A 205 8.96 -12.69 4.75
CA ALA A 205 8.32 -11.85 5.76
C ALA A 205 7.85 -12.69 6.95
N ALA A 206 7.94 -12.13 8.15
CA ALA A 206 7.62 -12.86 9.37
C ALA A 206 7.03 -11.94 10.45
N LEU A 207 6.17 -12.52 11.29
CA LEU A 207 5.73 -11.96 12.57
C LEU A 207 6.11 -12.96 13.66
N VAL A 208 6.81 -12.48 14.69
CA VAL A 208 7.26 -13.28 15.83
C VAL A 208 6.72 -12.64 17.11
N ALA A 209 6.11 -13.45 17.96
CA ALA A 209 5.72 -13.06 19.31
C ALA A 209 6.47 -13.95 20.30
N CYS A 210 7.11 -13.33 21.30
CA CYS A 210 7.88 -14.03 22.33
C CYS A 210 7.44 -13.54 23.70
N GLU A 211 7.26 -14.46 24.66
CA GLU A 211 7.29 -14.09 26.07
C GLU A 211 8.72 -13.60 26.40
N GLY A 212 8.84 -12.38 26.91
CA GLY A 212 10.13 -11.71 27.01
C GLY A 212 10.75 -11.30 25.68
N LEU A 213 12.08 -11.16 25.65
CA LEU A 213 12.86 -11.00 24.42
C LEU A 213 13.11 -12.36 23.75
N PRO A 214 13.34 -12.41 22.42
CA PRO A 214 13.70 -13.65 21.75
C PRO A 214 14.88 -14.34 22.44
N PRO A 215 14.83 -15.67 22.66
CA PRO A 215 15.95 -16.42 23.20
C PRO A 215 17.21 -16.17 22.37
N VAL A 216 18.36 -15.95 23.02
CA VAL A 216 19.60 -15.58 22.29
C VAL A 216 20.02 -16.63 21.25
N GLY A 217 19.74 -17.92 21.50
CA GLY A 217 20.01 -19.00 20.56
C GLY A 217 19.12 -19.02 19.32
N SER A 218 17.97 -18.33 19.32
CA SER A 218 17.09 -18.21 18.15
C SER A 218 17.40 -17.01 17.26
N TYR A 219 18.33 -16.13 17.67
CA TYR A 219 18.67 -14.93 16.91
C TYR A 219 19.27 -15.22 15.53
N ALA A 220 19.94 -16.36 15.35
CA ALA A 220 20.41 -16.80 14.03
C ALA A 220 19.26 -16.90 13.01
N SER A 221 18.05 -17.29 13.45
CA SER A 221 16.87 -17.37 12.60
C SER A 221 16.37 -16.00 12.15
N PHE A 222 16.62 -14.94 12.92
CA PHE A 222 16.31 -13.56 12.51
C PHE A 222 17.20 -13.08 11.36
N LEU A 223 18.42 -13.62 11.24
CA LEU A 223 19.34 -13.30 10.15
C LEU A 223 19.11 -14.14 8.88
N CYS A 224 18.34 -15.23 8.97
CA CYS A 224 18.26 -16.24 7.90
C CYS A 224 16.83 -16.52 7.38
N GLY A 225 15.77 -16.00 8.00
CA GLY A 225 14.38 -16.38 7.67
C GLY A 225 13.97 -17.72 8.29
N PRO A 226 12.74 -17.87 8.77
CA PRO A 226 12.51 -18.55 10.05
C PRO A 226 12.34 -20.06 9.91
N THR A 227 12.94 -20.79 10.84
CA THR A 227 12.17 -21.21 12.03
C THR A 227 13.02 -20.93 13.28
N PRO A 228 12.50 -20.19 14.29
CA PRO A 228 13.01 -20.33 15.65
C PRO A 228 12.99 -21.82 16.06
N PRO A 229 13.71 -22.26 17.09
CA PRO A 229 13.48 -23.58 17.66
C PRO A 229 12.07 -23.64 18.27
N ASP A 230 11.28 -24.67 17.91
CA ASP A 230 9.95 -25.01 18.44
C ASP A 230 8.85 -23.92 18.45
N PRO A 231 8.60 -23.17 17.36
CA PRO A 231 7.53 -22.19 17.31
C PRO A 231 6.16 -22.88 17.20
N ILE A 232 5.15 -22.33 17.89
CA ILE A 232 3.76 -22.57 17.50
C ILE A 232 3.53 -21.80 16.19
N SER A 233 3.66 -22.49 15.06
CA SER A 233 3.44 -21.89 13.74
C SER A 233 1.95 -21.77 13.46
N ILE A 234 1.47 -20.55 13.25
CA ILE A 234 0.16 -20.29 12.65
C ILE A 234 0.37 -20.28 11.14
N PRO A 235 -0.12 -21.27 10.37
CA PRO A 235 0.07 -21.30 8.94
C PRO A 235 -0.67 -20.12 8.31
N MET A 236 0.08 -19.20 7.71
CA MET A 236 -0.50 -18.17 6.87
C MET A 236 -0.66 -18.72 5.45
N PRO A 237 -1.73 -18.38 4.71
CA PRO A 237 -1.82 -18.70 3.30
C PRO A 237 -0.59 -18.14 2.58
N THR A 238 0.14 -18.98 1.84
CA THR A 238 1.21 -18.49 0.98
C THR A 238 0.61 -17.53 -0.04
N PRO A 239 1.14 -16.31 -0.21
CA PRO A 239 0.74 -15.45 -1.31
C PRO A 239 0.99 -16.21 -2.62
N PRO A 240 0.04 -16.20 -3.58
CA PRO A 240 0.15 -17.00 -4.80
C PRO A 240 1.41 -16.63 -5.60
N THR A 241 2.26 -17.60 -5.90
CA THR A 241 3.39 -17.45 -6.83
C THR A 241 2.86 -17.20 -8.24
N ALA A 242 3.42 -16.21 -8.93
CA ALA A 242 2.95 -15.68 -10.22
C ALA A 242 2.83 -16.69 -11.39
N GLU A 243 3.29 -17.94 -11.25
CA GLU A 243 3.31 -18.93 -12.33
C GLU A 243 2.47 -20.19 -12.12
N THR A 244 1.79 -20.34 -10.98
CA THR A 244 0.81 -21.42 -10.81
C THR A 244 -0.36 -20.92 -9.97
N VAL A 245 -1.34 -20.33 -10.64
CA VAL A 245 -2.66 -20.07 -10.07
C VAL A 245 -3.54 -21.29 -10.37
N PRO A 246 -3.71 -22.26 -9.45
CA PRO A 246 -5.06 -22.77 -9.29
C PRO A 246 -5.90 -21.59 -8.77
N GLU A 247 -7.04 -21.32 -9.40
CA GLU A 247 -8.01 -20.32 -8.94
C GLU A 247 -8.10 -20.37 -7.41
N PRO A 248 -7.95 -19.25 -6.71
CA PRO A 248 -8.27 -19.22 -5.29
C PRO A 248 -9.69 -19.74 -5.13
N GLN A 249 -9.86 -20.84 -4.38
CA GLN A 249 -11.17 -21.36 -4.04
C GLN A 249 -11.93 -20.22 -3.34
N SER A 250 -12.84 -19.62 -4.10
CA SER A 250 -13.56 -18.43 -3.72
C SER A 250 -14.36 -18.66 -2.43
N LEU A 251 -14.55 -17.64 -1.61
CA LEU A 251 -15.47 -17.68 -0.45
C LEU A 251 -16.88 -18.21 -0.83
N SER A 252 -17.26 -18.12 -2.11
CA SER A 252 -18.45 -18.75 -2.69
C SER A 252 -18.49 -20.28 -2.57
N SER A 253 -17.36 -20.98 -2.51
CA SER A 253 -17.36 -22.44 -2.32
C SER A 253 -17.63 -22.88 -0.87
N ILE A 254 -17.45 -21.97 0.11
CA ILE A 254 -17.70 -22.24 1.54
C ILE A 254 -19.14 -21.84 1.94
N LEU A 255 -19.70 -20.81 1.28
CA LEU A 255 -21.01 -20.24 1.60
C LEU A 255 -22.18 -20.89 0.83
N ALA A 256 -22.06 -22.16 0.43
CA ALA A 256 -23.16 -22.91 -0.17
C ALA A 256 -24.23 -23.27 0.88
N ALA A 257 -24.94 -22.27 1.37
CA ALA A 257 -26.19 -22.41 2.09
C ALA A 257 -27.10 -21.21 1.73
N ASP A 258 -28.13 -21.51 0.94
CA ASP A 258 -29.31 -20.69 0.62
C ASP A 258 -29.07 -19.19 0.42
N LYS A 259 -28.71 -18.81 -0.82
CA LYS A 259 -28.83 -17.41 -1.30
C LYS A 259 -30.31 -17.01 -1.38
N PRO A 260 -30.79 -16.00 -0.62
CA PRO A 260 -31.98 -15.26 -1.01
C PRO A 260 -31.59 -14.22 -2.07
N ALA A 261 -32.32 -14.21 -3.20
CA ALA A 261 -32.45 -13.22 -4.27
C ALA A 261 -31.29 -12.22 -4.56
N LEU A 262 -30.80 -12.25 -5.81
CA LEU A 262 -29.73 -11.45 -6.42
C LEU A 262 -29.86 -9.91 -6.20
N PRO A 263 -28.79 -9.21 -5.79
CA PRO A 263 -28.63 -7.79 -6.09
C PRO A 263 -28.14 -7.62 -7.54
N LEU A 264 -28.48 -6.48 -8.15
CA LEU A 264 -28.18 -6.09 -9.53
C LEU A 264 -26.80 -6.56 -9.98
N SER A 265 -26.73 -7.36 -11.05
CA SER A 265 -25.47 -7.84 -11.62
C SER A 265 -25.01 -6.89 -12.71
N TRP A 266 -23.83 -6.31 -12.54
CA TRP A 266 -23.19 -5.55 -13.60
C TRP A 266 -22.54 -6.50 -14.61
N ARG A 267 -22.54 -6.13 -15.88
CA ARG A 267 -21.76 -6.79 -16.93
C ARG A 267 -20.84 -5.79 -17.62
N SER A 268 -19.71 -6.30 -18.07
CA SER A 268 -18.69 -5.49 -18.71
C SER A 268 -17.91 -6.27 -19.78
N TRP A 269 -17.39 -5.53 -20.75
CA TRP A 269 -16.53 -6.02 -21.81
C TRP A 269 -15.36 -5.04 -22.00
N ALA A 270 -14.16 -5.52 -21.69
CA ALA A 270 -12.95 -4.73 -21.71
C ALA A 270 -11.97 -5.21 -22.81
N ILE A 271 -11.39 -4.26 -23.56
CA ILE A 271 -10.37 -4.55 -24.56
C ILE A 271 -9.28 -3.49 -24.48
N THR A 272 -8.02 -3.92 -24.50
CA THR A 272 -6.85 -3.05 -24.72
C THR A 272 -6.02 -3.54 -25.89
N HIS A 273 -5.47 -2.62 -26.66
CA HIS A 273 -4.59 -2.92 -27.79
C HIS A 273 -3.47 -1.88 -27.90
N THR A 274 -2.25 -2.34 -28.19
CA THR A 274 -1.05 -1.50 -28.35
C THR A 274 -1.12 -0.48 -29.52
N GLY A 275 -2.22 -0.45 -30.27
CA GLY A 275 -2.28 0.23 -31.58
C GLY A 275 -1.31 -0.34 -32.63
N LYS A 276 -0.98 0.48 -33.64
CA LYS A 276 -0.10 0.08 -34.76
C LYS A 276 1.23 0.83 -34.81
N ARG A 277 1.39 1.90 -34.02
CA ARG A 277 2.62 2.73 -34.02
C ARG A 277 3.49 2.57 -32.79
N ARG A 278 2.89 2.33 -31.62
CA ARG A 278 3.63 2.10 -30.37
C ARG A 278 4.20 0.67 -30.36
N LYS A 279 5.32 0.48 -29.66
CA LYS A 279 5.95 -0.85 -29.47
C LYS A 279 5.48 -1.55 -28.21
N HIS A 280 5.01 -0.79 -27.23
CA HIS A 280 4.56 -1.24 -25.92
C HIS A 280 3.20 -0.64 -25.63
N ASN A 281 2.42 -1.37 -24.85
CA ASN A 281 1.14 -0.89 -24.33
C ASN A 281 1.40 -0.28 -22.96
N GLU A 282 1.30 1.05 -22.89
CA GLU A 282 1.42 1.84 -21.66
C GLU A 282 0.03 2.04 -21.02
N ASP A 283 -1.05 1.64 -21.70
CA ASP A 283 -2.40 1.53 -21.11
C ASP A 283 -2.53 0.30 -20.20
N SER A 284 -3.30 0.45 -19.13
CA SER A 284 -3.78 -0.64 -18.27
C SER A 284 -5.27 -0.47 -17.97
N LEU A 285 -5.96 -1.60 -17.72
CA LEU A 285 -7.37 -1.61 -17.34
C LEU A 285 -7.64 -2.54 -16.16
N LEU A 286 -8.66 -2.20 -15.37
CA LEU A 286 -9.26 -3.05 -14.34
C LEU A 286 -10.73 -3.29 -14.70
N ASP A 287 -11.15 -4.56 -14.72
CA ASP A 287 -12.52 -4.97 -15.01
C ASP A 287 -13.04 -5.90 -13.91
N ARG A 288 -13.81 -5.34 -12.95
CA ARG A 288 -14.28 -6.06 -11.77
C ARG A 288 -15.78 -5.83 -11.52
N PRO A 289 -16.66 -6.43 -12.35
CA PRO A 289 -18.11 -6.33 -12.18
C PRO A 289 -18.62 -6.94 -10.87
N ASP A 290 -17.89 -7.89 -10.29
CA ASP A 290 -18.21 -8.53 -9.00
C ASP A 290 -18.12 -7.58 -7.80
N VAL A 291 -17.34 -6.50 -7.92
CA VAL A 291 -17.22 -5.44 -6.91
C VAL A 291 -17.63 -4.06 -7.42
N GLY A 292 -18.23 -3.99 -8.61
CA GLY A 292 -18.68 -2.74 -9.23
C GLY A 292 -17.56 -1.72 -9.43
N LEU A 293 -16.38 -2.15 -9.90
CA LEU A 293 -15.23 -1.28 -10.13
C LEU A 293 -14.61 -1.50 -11.51
N TRP A 294 -14.46 -0.41 -12.26
CA TRP A 294 -13.79 -0.40 -13.56
C TRP A 294 -12.83 0.78 -13.65
N VAL A 295 -11.66 0.55 -14.25
CA VAL A 295 -10.61 1.58 -14.32
C VAL A 295 -9.92 1.50 -15.67
N VAL A 296 -9.66 2.64 -16.29
CA VAL A 296 -8.72 2.80 -17.41
C VAL A 296 -7.63 3.77 -16.98
N ALA A 297 -6.38 3.41 -17.25
CA ALA A 297 -5.21 4.21 -16.91
C ALA A 297 -4.25 4.26 -18.12
N ASP A 298 -3.91 5.46 -18.58
CA ASP A 298 -3.02 5.72 -19.71
C ASP A 298 -1.67 6.24 -19.19
N GLY A 299 -0.63 5.41 -19.31
CA GLY A 299 0.69 5.66 -18.78
C GLY A 299 1.48 6.72 -19.55
N MET A 300 2.07 7.68 -18.84
CA MET A 300 2.91 8.74 -19.40
C MET A 300 4.28 8.83 -18.70
N GLY A 301 5.36 8.96 -19.46
CA GLY A 301 6.72 9.06 -18.87
C GLY A 301 7.89 8.71 -19.78
N GLY A 302 7.65 8.29 -21.03
CA GLY A 302 8.70 7.83 -21.92
C GLY A 302 9.13 6.38 -21.61
N HIS A 303 9.14 5.53 -22.64
CA HIS A 303 9.43 4.10 -22.54
C HIS A 303 8.85 3.44 -21.26
N LYS A 304 9.69 2.81 -20.44
CA LYS A 304 9.31 1.92 -19.32
C LYS A 304 8.75 2.61 -18.06
N ALA A 305 8.55 3.93 -18.10
CA ALA A 305 7.97 4.65 -16.97
C ALA A 305 6.44 4.65 -17.03
N GLY A 306 5.86 4.73 -18.24
CA GLY A 306 4.41 4.83 -18.41
C GLY A 306 3.68 3.53 -18.05
N ASP A 307 4.19 2.40 -18.52
CA ASP A 307 3.62 1.07 -18.23
C ASP A 307 3.66 0.74 -16.74
N VAL A 308 4.73 1.12 -16.05
CA VAL A 308 4.85 0.96 -14.59
C VAL A 308 3.79 1.76 -13.84
N ALA A 309 3.52 2.99 -14.27
CA ALA A 309 2.53 3.84 -13.62
C ALA A 309 1.10 3.32 -13.75
N SER A 310 0.67 3.01 -14.98
CA SER A 310 -0.69 2.51 -15.23
C SER A 310 -0.94 1.13 -14.60
N GLN A 311 0.07 0.25 -14.61
CA GLN A 311 -0.03 -1.06 -13.96
C GLN A 311 -0.11 -0.95 -12.44
N LEU A 312 0.60 -0.01 -11.82
CA LEU A 312 0.54 0.17 -10.37
C LEU A 312 -0.85 0.62 -9.92
N ILE A 313 -1.51 1.49 -10.69
CA ILE A 313 -2.91 1.91 -10.44
C ILE A 313 -3.82 0.69 -10.42
N VAL A 314 -3.84 -0.08 -11.51
CA VAL A 314 -4.73 -1.25 -11.66
C VAL A 314 -4.43 -2.31 -10.60
N LYS A 315 -3.15 -2.62 -10.37
CA LYS A 315 -2.72 -3.62 -9.37
C LYS A 315 -3.19 -3.24 -7.96
N THR A 316 -3.03 -1.97 -7.59
CA THR A 316 -3.38 -1.48 -6.25
C THR A 316 -4.90 -1.49 -6.04
N LEU A 317 -5.68 -1.23 -7.08
CA LEU A 317 -7.15 -1.23 -7.02
C LEU A 317 -7.76 -2.63 -7.17
N ASN A 318 -7.05 -3.59 -7.75
CA ASN A 318 -7.57 -4.94 -8.00
C ASN A 318 -8.00 -5.67 -6.71
N ASP A 319 -7.31 -5.46 -5.60
CA ASP A 319 -7.61 -6.19 -4.36
C ASP A 319 -8.69 -5.51 -3.51
N LEU A 320 -9.33 -4.45 -4.04
CA LEU A 320 -10.40 -3.77 -3.34
C LEU A 320 -11.66 -4.62 -3.25
N LEU A 321 -12.23 -4.61 -2.05
CA LEU A 321 -13.56 -5.12 -1.77
C LEU A 321 -14.49 -3.95 -1.46
N PRO A 322 -15.77 -4.05 -1.90
CA PRO A 322 -16.77 -3.02 -1.66
C PRO A 322 -17.05 -2.95 -0.17
N ILE A 323 -17.27 -1.73 0.30
CA ILE A 323 -17.63 -1.44 1.69
C ILE A 323 -18.90 -0.59 1.70
N GLU A 324 -19.70 -0.73 2.75
CA GLU A 324 -20.87 0.11 2.96
C GLU A 324 -20.58 1.15 4.04
N PRO A 325 -21.08 2.39 3.90
CA PRO A 325 -21.91 2.89 2.80
C PRO A 325 -21.14 3.08 1.47
N PHE A 326 -21.86 3.06 0.34
CA PHE A 326 -21.29 3.32 -1.00
C PHE A 326 -20.30 4.50 -1.06
N GLY A 327 -20.61 5.62 -0.41
CA GLY A 327 -19.72 6.78 -0.36
C GLY A 327 -18.35 6.50 0.29
N ASP A 328 -18.27 5.56 1.24
CA ASP A 328 -17.00 5.14 1.82
C ASP A 328 -16.23 4.19 0.90
N TYR A 329 -16.91 3.41 0.06
CA TYR A 329 -16.24 2.67 -1.02
C TYR A 329 -15.60 3.61 -2.04
N VAL A 330 -16.31 4.67 -2.45
CA VAL A 330 -15.78 5.72 -3.34
C VAL A 330 -14.55 6.39 -2.73
N LYS A 331 -14.62 6.82 -1.46
CA LYS A 331 -13.47 7.39 -0.74
C LYS A 331 -12.31 6.40 -0.61
N LYS A 332 -12.59 5.11 -0.45
CA LYS A 332 -11.54 4.07 -0.39
C LYS A 332 -10.79 4.00 -1.72
N VAL A 333 -11.49 4.04 -2.85
CA VAL A 333 -10.87 4.12 -4.19
C VAL A 333 -10.03 5.40 -4.32
N GLU A 334 -10.57 6.55 -3.92
CA GLU A 334 -9.86 7.84 -3.91
C GLU A 334 -8.54 7.77 -3.10
N ASN A 335 -8.61 7.27 -1.86
CA ASN A 335 -7.44 7.13 -0.98
C ASN A 335 -6.38 6.19 -1.56
N TYR A 336 -6.79 5.13 -2.25
CA TYR A 336 -5.85 4.23 -2.92
C TYR A 336 -5.13 4.94 -4.08
N LEU A 337 -5.83 5.76 -4.87
CA LEU A 337 -5.21 6.58 -5.92
C LEU A 337 -4.24 7.62 -5.35
N GLN A 338 -4.56 8.25 -4.21
CA GLN A 338 -3.64 9.16 -3.49
C GLN A 338 -2.37 8.43 -3.01
N ASN A 339 -2.51 7.20 -2.52
CA ASN A 339 -1.37 6.37 -2.13
C ASN A 339 -0.51 5.99 -3.34
N VAL A 340 -1.13 5.61 -4.47
CA VAL A 340 -0.42 5.33 -5.73
C VAL A 340 0.34 6.57 -6.21
N ASN A 341 -0.26 7.77 -6.13
CA ASN A 341 0.44 9.03 -6.46
C ASN A 341 1.73 9.19 -5.66
N THR A 342 1.66 8.94 -4.35
CA THR A 342 2.84 9.04 -3.46
C THR A 342 3.91 8.02 -3.83
N GLN A 343 3.51 6.76 -4.09
CA GLN A 343 4.43 5.69 -4.49
C GLN A 343 5.11 5.99 -5.83
N LEU A 344 4.38 6.45 -6.84
CA LEU A 344 4.97 6.79 -8.14
C LEU A 344 5.98 7.93 -8.04
N ARG A 345 5.73 8.93 -7.18
CA ARG A 345 6.69 10.02 -6.95
C ARG A 345 7.96 9.56 -6.25
N GLN A 346 7.83 8.64 -5.28
CA GLN A 346 9.00 8.03 -4.62
C GLN A 346 9.79 7.18 -5.62
N LEU A 347 9.10 6.37 -6.42
CA LEU A 347 9.71 5.55 -7.47
C LEU A 347 10.43 6.41 -8.52
N ALA A 348 9.81 7.50 -8.96
CA ALA A 348 10.41 8.46 -9.88
C ALA A 348 11.72 9.06 -9.33
N ALA A 349 11.74 9.40 -8.04
CA ALA A 349 12.92 9.97 -7.38
C ALA A 349 14.06 8.95 -7.21
N MET A 350 13.73 7.69 -6.92
CA MET A 350 14.72 6.65 -6.62
C MET A 350 15.28 5.98 -7.89
N GLU A 351 14.42 5.62 -8.84
CA GLU A 351 14.78 4.75 -9.97
C GLU A 351 14.87 5.48 -11.31
N TYR A 352 14.13 6.58 -11.47
CA TYR A 352 14.04 7.31 -12.74
C TYR A 352 14.75 8.66 -12.72
N SER A 353 15.67 8.88 -11.76
CA SER A 353 16.44 10.12 -11.62
C SER A 353 15.58 11.39 -11.57
N GLY A 354 14.36 11.29 -11.03
CA GLY A 354 13.40 12.39 -10.97
C GLY A 354 12.67 12.68 -12.29
N GLN A 355 12.78 11.81 -13.30
CA GLN A 355 11.90 11.88 -14.48
C GLN A 355 10.46 11.60 -14.09
N LEU A 356 9.52 12.22 -14.80
CA LEU A 356 8.09 12.04 -14.57
C LEU A 356 7.70 10.58 -14.86
N VAL A 357 7.17 9.91 -13.85
CA VAL A 357 6.53 8.59 -13.94
C VAL A 357 5.08 8.80 -13.55
N GLY A 358 4.17 8.81 -14.51
CA GLY A 358 2.78 9.13 -14.25
C GLY A 358 1.80 8.39 -15.14
N SER A 359 0.52 8.53 -14.83
CA SER A 359 -0.55 7.94 -15.60
C SER A 359 -1.82 8.76 -15.42
N THR A 360 -2.65 8.82 -16.45
CA THR A 360 -4.05 9.22 -16.28
C THR A 360 -4.78 8.15 -15.47
N VAL A 361 -5.97 8.49 -15.00
CA VAL A 361 -6.92 7.51 -14.49
C VAL A 361 -8.33 8.00 -14.76
N VAL A 362 -9.20 7.09 -15.17
CA VAL A 362 -10.65 7.23 -15.07
C VAL A 362 -11.19 5.95 -14.44
N ALA A 363 -11.95 6.09 -13.37
CA ALA A 363 -12.53 5.00 -12.60
C ALA A 363 -14.05 5.19 -12.48
N LEU A 364 -14.81 4.12 -12.70
CA LEU A 364 -16.24 4.05 -12.41
C LEU A 364 -16.45 3.08 -11.26
N VAL A 365 -17.15 3.55 -10.23
CA VAL A 365 -17.51 2.79 -9.03
C VAL A 365 -19.03 2.73 -8.98
N CYS A 366 -19.60 1.53 -8.92
CA CYS A 366 -21.05 1.36 -8.91
C CYS A 366 -21.50 0.50 -7.73
N GLY A 367 -22.47 1.05 -6.98
CA GLY A 367 -23.25 0.33 -6.00
C GLY A 367 -24.54 -0.22 -6.60
N PRO A 368 -25.51 -0.61 -5.75
CA PRO A 368 -26.81 -1.08 -6.21
C PRO A 368 -27.64 0.01 -6.90
N GLU A 369 -27.68 1.21 -6.35
CA GLU A 369 -28.59 2.28 -6.83
C GLU A 369 -27.85 3.49 -7.44
N ASN A 370 -26.55 3.61 -7.17
CA ASN A 370 -25.78 4.81 -7.48
C ASN A 370 -24.42 4.43 -8.10
N CYS A 371 -23.90 5.26 -8.99
CA CYS A 371 -22.50 5.20 -9.40
C CYS A 371 -21.79 6.53 -9.11
N ALA A 372 -20.47 6.46 -8.94
CA ALA A 372 -19.58 7.60 -8.84
C ALA A 372 -18.39 7.35 -9.75
N PHE A 373 -17.77 8.41 -10.21
CA PHE A 373 -16.58 8.32 -11.04
C PHE A 373 -15.51 9.29 -10.59
N LEU A 374 -14.26 8.83 -10.71
CA LEU A 374 -13.07 9.58 -10.35
C LEU A 374 -12.15 9.66 -11.55
N TRP A 375 -11.54 10.82 -11.79
CA TRP A 375 -10.59 10.94 -12.89
C TRP A 375 -9.50 11.98 -12.68
N ALA A 376 -8.35 11.74 -13.28
CA ALA A 376 -7.27 12.71 -13.48
C ALA A 376 -6.64 12.44 -14.86
N GLY A 377 -6.51 13.47 -15.69
CA GLY A 377 -6.04 13.37 -17.07
C GLY A 377 -7.14 13.53 -18.11
N ASP A 378 -6.90 12.99 -19.30
CA ASP A 378 -7.73 13.08 -20.50
C ASP A 378 -8.32 11.73 -20.94
N SER A 379 -8.19 10.68 -20.12
CA SER A 379 -9.01 9.47 -20.26
C SER A 379 -10.46 9.76 -19.82
N ARG A 380 -11.43 9.18 -20.52
CA ARG A 380 -12.81 9.66 -20.47
C ARG A 380 -13.81 8.59 -20.05
N LEU A 381 -14.89 9.07 -19.43
CA LEU A 381 -16.12 8.31 -19.18
C LEU A 381 -17.26 8.90 -20.00
N TYR A 382 -17.98 8.04 -20.70
CA TYR A 382 -19.21 8.36 -21.42
C TYR A 382 -20.39 7.55 -20.86
N ARG A 383 -21.59 8.10 -21.02
CA ARG A 383 -22.86 7.38 -20.78
C ARG A 383 -23.76 7.51 -22.00
N LEU A 384 -24.24 6.37 -22.51
CA LEU A 384 -25.33 6.29 -23.46
C LEU A 384 -26.64 6.10 -22.68
N ARG A 385 -27.55 7.07 -22.79
CA ARG A 385 -28.90 7.01 -22.21
C ARG A 385 -29.87 7.61 -23.22
N ASP A 386 -31.03 6.99 -23.41
CA ASP A 386 -32.06 7.45 -24.36
C ASP A 386 -31.48 7.71 -25.77
N HIS A 387 -30.62 6.79 -26.24
CA HIS A 387 -29.89 6.91 -27.50
C HIS A 387 -29.00 8.15 -27.62
N LYS A 388 -28.57 8.76 -26.52
CA LYS A 388 -27.67 9.91 -26.55
C LYS A 388 -26.41 9.62 -25.75
N LEU A 389 -25.25 9.74 -26.40
CA LEU A 389 -23.95 9.61 -25.77
C LEU A 389 -23.53 10.96 -25.17
N THR A 390 -23.24 10.96 -23.88
CA THR A 390 -22.79 12.15 -23.15
C THR A 390 -21.47 11.86 -22.46
N GLN A 391 -20.49 12.73 -22.64
CA GLN A 391 -19.25 12.68 -21.86
C GLN A 391 -19.54 13.16 -20.44
N LEU A 392 -19.14 12.38 -19.44
CA LEU A 392 -19.33 12.69 -18.03
C LEU A 392 -18.11 13.39 -17.42
N THR A 393 -16.91 13.02 -17.86
CA THR A 393 -15.64 13.61 -17.38
C THR A 393 -15.27 14.86 -18.17
N GLU A 394 -14.58 15.81 -17.53
CA GLU A 394 -13.95 16.95 -18.22
C GLU A 394 -12.43 16.75 -18.30
N ASP A 395 -11.86 16.83 -19.49
CA ASP A 395 -10.43 16.56 -19.69
C ASP A 395 -9.56 17.59 -18.93
N HIS A 396 -8.64 17.08 -18.12
CA HIS A 396 -7.64 17.89 -17.44
C HIS A 396 -6.46 18.19 -18.38
N CYS A 397 -6.68 19.12 -19.32
CA CYS A 397 -5.67 19.60 -20.26
C CYS A 397 -5.59 21.13 -20.28
N ALA A 398 -4.47 21.67 -20.76
CA ALA A 398 -4.16 23.11 -20.67
C ALA A 398 -5.19 24.04 -21.34
N ASP A 399 -5.93 23.55 -22.33
CA ASP A 399 -6.97 24.33 -23.04
C ASP A 399 -8.26 24.50 -22.20
N ASN A 400 -8.47 23.65 -21.17
CA ASN A 400 -9.68 23.64 -20.33
C ASN A 400 -9.44 24.15 -18.89
N ASP A 401 -8.20 24.48 -18.51
CA ASP A 401 -7.88 24.97 -17.16
C ASP A 401 -7.84 26.51 -17.07
N PRO A 402 -8.83 27.17 -16.42
CA PRO A 402 -8.88 28.62 -16.27
C PRO A 402 -7.77 29.21 -15.36
N ASN A 403 -7.06 28.38 -14.59
CA ASN A 403 -5.92 28.79 -13.75
C ASN A 403 -4.56 28.58 -14.43
N SER A 404 -4.52 28.02 -15.65
CA SER A 404 -3.26 27.87 -16.36
C SER A 404 -2.73 29.25 -16.80
N SER A 405 -1.52 29.60 -16.34
CA SER A 405 -0.83 30.83 -16.73
C SER A 405 -0.33 30.80 -18.20
N ALA A 406 -0.73 29.80 -18.98
CA ALA A 406 -0.26 29.54 -20.33
C ALA A 406 -1.10 30.27 -21.40
N TRP A 407 -1.15 31.61 -21.35
CA TRP A 407 -1.72 32.44 -22.42
C TRP A 407 -0.92 32.43 -23.74
N SER A 408 -0.22 31.33 -24.11
CA SER A 408 0.59 31.36 -25.35
C SER A 408 0.96 30.03 -26.05
N VAL A 409 0.46 28.86 -25.67
CA VAL A 409 0.68 27.64 -26.49
C VAL A 409 -0.61 26.85 -26.61
N LYS A 410 -1.27 26.95 -27.78
CA LYS A 410 -2.32 26.01 -28.21
C LYS A 410 -1.68 24.64 -28.43
N SER A 411 -1.58 23.83 -27.40
CA SER A 411 -1.22 22.43 -27.55
C SER A 411 -2.15 21.58 -26.68
N SER A 412 -3.14 20.99 -27.34
CA SER A 412 -4.17 20.09 -26.80
C SER A 412 -3.63 18.77 -26.22
N ASN A 413 -2.32 18.65 -26.01
CA ASN A 413 -1.64 17.43 -25.59
C ASN A 413 -0.87 17.61 -24.26
N ILE A 414 -1.08 18.72 -23.54
CA ILE A 414 -0.49 18.92 -22.21
C ILE A 414 -1.55 18.58 -21.18
N ILE A 415 -1.37 17.43 -20.54
CA ILE A 415 -2.18 16.98 -19.40
C ILE A 415 -1.78 17.80 -18.17
N THR A 416 -2.76 18.40 -17.50
CA THR A 416 -2.54 19.28 -16.33
C THR A 416 -2.70 18.54 -15.01
N ARG A 417 -3.31 17.35 -15.00
CA ARG A 417 -3.47 16.50 -13.81
C ARG A 417 -3.24 15.04 -14.18
N ALA A 418 -2.39 14.35 -13.43
CA ALA A 418 -2.15 12.92 -13.58
C ALA A 418 -1.64 12.32 -12.27
N VAL A 419 -1.86 11.02 -12.07
CA VAL A 419 -1.30 10.28 -10.95
C VAL A 419 0.21 10.17 -11.14
N GLY A 420 0.99 10.49 -10.12
CA GLY A 420 2.45 10.52 -10.14
C GLY A 420 3.07 11.86 -10.59
N ALA A 421 2.27 12.82 -11.07
CA ALA A 421 2.77 14.09 -11.60
C ALA A 421 3.08 15.14 -10.52
N ASP A 422 2.12 15.41 -9.64
CA ASP A 422 2.22 16.48 -8.64
C ASP A 422 2.19 15.96 -7.20
N SER A 423 2.65 16.79 -6.27
CA SER A 423 2.70 16.42 -4.85
C SER A 423 1.33 16.17 -4.23
N LEU A 424 0.31 16.86 -4.73
CA LEU A 424 -1.08 16.65 -4.37
C LEU A 424 -1.80 16.20 -5.64
N LEU A 425 -2.40 15.01 -5.59
CA LEU A 425 -3.26 14.54 -6.68
C LEU A 425 -4.65 15.18 -6.51
N GLU A 426 -5.04 16.01 -7.47
CA GLU A 426 -6.40 16.54 -7.56
C GLU A 426 -7.23 15.64 -8.47
N LEU A 427 -8.15 14.88 -7.88
CA LEU A 427 -9.11 14.06 -8.61
C LEU A 427 -10.39 14.85 -8.88
N GLY A 428 -10.90 14.78 -10.10
CA GLY A 428 -12.32 15.02 -10.34
C GLY A 428 -13.10 13.88 -9.69
N LEU A 429 -14.20 14.21 -9.01
CA LEU A 429 -15.09 13.26 -8.35
C LEU A 429 -16.53 13.73 -8.51
N GLU A 430 -17.35 12.92 -9.15
CA GLU A 430 -18.78 13.20 -9.35
C GLU A 430 -19.62 11.93 -9.18
N GLU A 431 -20.88 12.11 -8.77
CA GLU A 431 -21.88 11.05 -8.64
C GLU A 431 -22.89 11.13 -9.78
N THR A 432 -23.40 9.97 -10.21
CA THR A 432 -24.49 9.88 -11.19
C THR A 432 -25.49 8.80 -10.79
N ASP A 433 -26.77 9.10 -10.98
CA ASP A 433 -27.82 8.10 -10.92
C ASP A 433 -27.68 7.11 -12.09
N VAL A 434 -28.07 5.87 -11.83
CA VAL A 434 -28.13 4.78 -12.82
C VAL A 434 -29.59 4.52 -13.17
N LEU A 435 -29.90 4.47 -14.46
CA LEU A 435 -31.19 4.03 -14.95
C LEU A 435 -31.04 2.69 -15.69
N PRO A 436 -32.11 1.89 -15.76
CA PRO A 436 -32.13 0.72 -16.64
C PRO A 436 -31.72 1.10 -18.07
N ASP A 437 -31.01 0.19 -18.73
CA ASP A 437 -30.48 0.34 -20.10
C ASP A 437 -29.36 1.39 -20.27
N ASP A 438 -28.87 2.01 -19.19
CA ASP A 438 -27.65 2.81 -19.26
C ASP A 438 -26.45 1.95 -19.68
N ILE A 439 -25.70 2.45 -20.66
CA ILE A 439 -24.41 1.89 -21.05
C ILE A 439 -23.32 2.91 -20.76
N PHE A 440 -22.35 2.52 -19.94
CA PHE A 440 -21.16 3.32 -19.68
C PHE A 440 -19.99 2.86 -20.56
N LEU A 441 -19.14 3.80 -20.98
CA LEU A 441 -17.92 3.54 -21.72
C LEU A 441 -16.77 4.31 -21.07
N LEU A 442 -15.77 3.58 -20.56
CA LEU A 442 -14.48 4.17 -20.19
C LEU A 442 -13.51 3.98 -21.35
N CYS A 443 -12.68 4.99 -21.66
CA CYS A 443 -11.65 4.84 -22.66
C CYS A 443 -10.39 5.69 -22.40
N SER A 444 -9.25 5.22 -22.93
CA SER A 444 -8.04 6.04 -23.11
C SER A 444 -8.18 6.97 -24.32
N ASP A 445 -7.23 7.89 -24.47
CA ASP A 445 -7.27 8.93 -25.50
C ASP A 445 -7.17 8.36 -26.94
N GLY A 446 -6.66 7.13 -27.08
CA GLY A 446 -6.49 6.46 -28.36
C GLY A 446 -7.80 6.13 -29.05
N LEU A 447 -8.93 6.15 -28.33
CA LEU A 447 -10.26 6.04 -28.93
C LEU A 447 -10.70 7.39 -29.53
N ASP A 448 -10.79 8.44 -28.72
CA ASP A 448 -11.40 9.70 -29.13
C ASP A 448 -10.50 10.56 -30.05
N LYS A 449 -9.19 10.29 -30.07
CA LYS A 449 -8.28 10.88 -31.05
C LYS A 449 -8.45 10.32 -32.46
N GLU A 450 -9.04 9.13 -32.62
CA GLU A 450 -9.26 8.46 -33.92
C GLU A 450 -10.75 8.44 -34.32
N MET A 451 -11.67 8.62 -33.36
CA MET A 451 -13.11 8.55 -33.57
C MET A 451 -13.84 9.72 -32.92
N SER A 452 -14.76 10.33 -33.66
CA SER A 452 -15.60 11.41 -33.13
C SER A 452 -16.72 10.87 -32.22
N LEU A 453 -17.25 11.73 -31.35
CA LEU A 453 -18.35 11.38 -30.44
C LEU A 453 -19.56 10.78 -31.16
N ASN A 454 -19.93 11.32 -32.32
CA ASN A 454 -21.05 10.83 -33.12
C ASN A 454 -20.81 9.41 -33.68
N GLU A 455 -19.56 9.07 -34.00
CA GLU A 455 -19.21 7.74 -34.50
C GLU A 455 -19.23 6.71 -33.37
N ILE A 456 -18.70 7.09 -32.20
CA ILE A 456 -18.77 6.27 -30.98
C ILE A 456 -20.24 6.04 -30.61
N GLU A 457 -21.05 7.09 -30.58
CA GLU A 457 -22.50 7.02 -30.33
C GLU A 457 -23.18 6.06 -31.31
N HIS A 458 -22.90 6.19 -32.60
CA HIS A 458 -23.49 5.32 -33.62
C HIS A 458 -23.15 3.84 -33.41
N ILE A 459 -21.92 3.51 -33.05
CA ILE A 459 -21.51 2.13 -32.75
C ILE A 459 -22.22 1.62 -31.50
N MET A 460 -22.24 2.42 -30.43
CA MET A 460 -22.90 2.03 -29.18
C MET A 460 -24.42 1.86 -29.32
N GLN A 461 -25.06 2.59 -30.26
CA GLN A 461 -26.49 2.44 -30.55
C GLN A 461 -26.81 1.23 -31.44
N THR A 462 -25.88 0.79 -32.31
CA THR A 462 -26.17 -0.20 -33.36
C THR A 462 -25.68 -1.59 -33.04
N GLN A 463 -24.64 -1.73 -32.21
CA GLN A 463 -24.11 -3.02 -31.80
C GLN A 463 -24.79 -3.53 -30.53
N ALA A 464 -24.81 -4.85 -30.34
CA ALA A 464 -25.17 -5.43 -29.04
C ALA A 464 -24.06 -5.17 -28.02
N CYS A 465 -24.39 -5.00 -26.74
CA CYS A 465 -23.40 -4.63 -25.70
C CYS A 465 -22.10 -5.46 -25.71
N PRO A 466 -22.13 -6.80 -25.87
CA PRO A 466 -20.91 -7.61 -25.96
C PRO A 466 -19.98 -7.25 -27.13
N ASP A 467 -20.55 -6.75 -28.23
CA ASP A 467 -19.85 -6.50 -29.49
C ASP A 467 -19.36 -5.05 -29.59
N ILE A 468 -19.84 -4.13 -28.73
CA ILE A 468 -19.48 -2.70 -28.77
C ILE A 468 -17.97 -2.52 -28.62
N ALA A 469 -17.36 -3.14 -27.59
CA ALA A 469 -15.93 -2.98 -27.31
C ALA A 469 -15.07 -3.44 -28.51
N GLU A 470 -15.39 -4.59 -29.09
CA GLU A 470 -14.69 -5.12 -30.26
C GLU A 470 -14.87 -4.23 -31.49
N ALA A 471 -16.09 -3.74 -31.73
CA ALA A 471 -16.40 -2.86 -32.85
C ALA A 471 -15.63 -1.52 -32.75
N LEU A 472 -15.57 -0.91 -31.56
CA LEU A 472 -14.82 0.33 -31.32
C LEU A 472 -13.32 0.13 -31.60
N VAL A 473 -12.69 -0.87 -30.99
CA VAL A 473 -11.25 -1.13 -31.17
C VAL A 473 -10.94 -1.50 -32.62
N LYS A 474 -11.79 -2.27 -33.28
CA LYS A 474 -11.63 -2.62 -34.70
C LYS A 474 -11.65 -1.38 -35.61
N GLU A 475 -12.55 -0.44 -35.36
CA GLU A 475 -12.63 0.81 -36.12
C GLU A 475 -11.38 1.69 -35.90
N VAL A 476 -10.91 1.82 -34.65
CA VAL A 476 -9.65 2.51 -34.33
C VAL A 476 -8.46 1.87 -35.07
N LEU A 477 -8.38 0.54 -35.08
CA LEU A 477 -7.34 -0.19 -35.82
C LEU A 477 -7.44 0.05 -37.32
N ALA A 478 -8.64 0.12 -37.90
CA ALA A 478 -8.84 0.40 -39.32
C ALA A 478 -8.32 1.79 -39.71
N ARG A 479 -8.41 2.77 -38.82
CA ARG A 479 -7.98 4.18 -39.01
C ARG A 479 -6.49 4.42 -38.80
N GLY A 480 -5.79 3.41 -38.29
CA GLY A 480 -4.34 3.41 -38.18
C GLY A 480 -3.81 3.36 -36.75
N ALA A 481 -4.67 3.46 -35.73
CA ALA A 481 -4.37 3.34 -34.30
C ALA A 481 -3.00 3.91 -33.92
N ARG A 482 -2.91 5.25 -33.92
CA ARG A 482 -1.65 5.96 -33.68
C ARG A 482 -1.13 5.78 -32.25
N ASP A 483 -2.02 5.51 -31.30
CA ASP A 483 -1.67 5.26 -29.91
C ASP A 483 -2.19 3.92 -29.39
N ASN A 484 -1.87 3.62 -28.13
CA ASN A 484 -2.57 2.60 -27.36
C ASN A 484 -4.06 2.93 -27.27
N VAL A 485 -4.91 1.91 -27.30
CA VAL A 485 -6.36 2.09 -27.21
C VAL A 485 -6.93 1.08 -26.24
N THR A 486 -7.67 1.60 -25.27
CA THR A 486 -8.30 0.81 -24.22
C THR A 486 -9.73 1.26 -24.02
N VAL A 487 -10.64 0.30 -23.94
CA VAL A 487 -12.08 0.54 -23.75
C VAL A 487 -12.66 -0.46 -22.74
N ILE A 488 -13.62 0.01 -21.93
CA ILE A 488 -14.47 -0.85 -21.09
C ILE A 488 -15.92 -0.41 -21.30
N VAL A 489 -16.76 -1.32 -21.78
CA VAL A 489 -18.20 -1.13 -21.94
C VAL A 489 -18.90 -1.79 -20.77
N ILE A 490 -19.83 -1.09 -20.11
CA ILE A 490 -20.47 -1.55 -18.86
C ILE A 490 -21.99 -1.33 -18.95
N THR A 491 -22.77 -2.31 -18.49
CA THR A 491 -24.24 -2.24 -18.42
C THR A 491 -24.75 -2.88 -17.14
N GLN A 492 -25.89 -2.40 -16.64
CA GLN A 492 -26.64 -3.04 -15.57
C GLN A 492 -27.52 -4.16 -16.15
N GLU A 493 -27.64 -5.31 -15.46
CA GLU A 493 -28.59 -6.39 -15.80
C GLU A 493 -29.91 -6.35 -15.03
#